data_AF-A0A5F0KBL2-F1
#
_entry.id   AF-A0A5F0KBL2-F1
#
_cell.length_a   1.000
_cell.length_b   1.000
_cell.length_c   1.000
_cell.angle_alpha   90.00
_cell.angle_beta   90.00
_cell.angle_gamma   90.00
#
_symmetry.space_group_name_H-M   'P 1'
#
loop_
_entity.id
_entity.type
_entity.pdbx_description
1 polymer ?
#
loop_
_entity_poly.entity_id
_entity_poly.type
_entity_poly.pdbx_seq_one_letter_code
_entity_poly.pdbx_strand_id
1 'polypeptide(L)'
;MNILQAGSKEVALKLIEGQAARIVELDYADGAIDQFELGRLGRKCGVAVLHRGQEVIIVQSIRALRDGLKSEKDTYRQRHLYCMFDLAACLPEEVKWVESRAAFLGDCILRGELLETPYNAQSWAH
;
A
#
# COMPACT_ATOMS: atom_id res chain seq x y z
N MET A 1 6.38 15.22 10.37
CA MET A 1 5.81 14.24 11.33
C MET A 1 6.64 12.97 11.20
N ASN A 2 7.32 12.51 12.25
CA ASN A 2 8.23 11.34 12.14
C ASN A 2 7.42 10.04 12.20
N ILE A 3 7.35 9.34 11.06
CA ILE A 3 6.66 8.06 10.88
C ILE A 3 7.73 7.04 10.48
N LEU A 4 7.78 5.89 11.16
CA LEU A 4 8.61 4.76 10.75
C LEU A 4 7.76 3.54 10.44
N GLN A 5 8.06 2.85 9.34
CA GLN A 5 7.43 1.59 8.98
C GLN A 5 8.13 0.42 9.67
N ALA A 6 7.34 -0.52 10.15
CA ALA A 6 7.79 -1.80 10.70
C ALA A 6 7.36 -2.92 9.77
N GLY A 7 8.33 -3.66 9.23
CA GLY A 7 8.09 -4.85 8.39
C GLY A 7 7.88 -6.16 9.17
N SER A 8 7.87 -6.12 10.51
CA SER A 8 7.54 -7.26 11.38
C SER A 8 7.13 -6.79 12.77
N LYS A 9 6.53 -7.69 13.56
CA LYS A 9 6.16 -7.43 14.97
C LYS A 9 7.39 -7.09 15.81
N GLU A 10 8.51 -7.77 15.63
CA GLU A 10 9.76 -7.55 16.37
C GLU A 10 10.35 -6.16 16.08
N VAL A 11 10.30 -5.72 14.82
CA VAL A 11 10.72 -4.38 14.44
C VAL A 11 9.80 -3.34 15.06
N ALA A 12 8.47 -3.56 15.02
CA ALA A 12 7.50 -2.65 15.61
C ALA A 12 7.72 -2.46 17.12
N LEU A 13 7.94 -3.55 17.86
CA LEU A 13 8.24 -3.52 19.29
C LEU A 13 9.48 -2.65 19.58
N LYS A 14 10.58 -2.87 18.86
CA LYS A 14 11.81 -2.08 19.01
C LYS A 14 11.58 -0.59 18.75
N LEU A 15 10.84 -0.25 17.70
CA LEU A 15 10.56 1.14 17.35
C LEU A 15 9.68 1.83 18.39
N ILE A 16 8.68 1.13 18.92
CA ILE A 16 7.76 1.64 19.93
C ILE A 16 8.48 1.86 21.27
N GLU A 17 9.17 0.83 21.76
CA GLU A 17 9.87 0.88 23.05
C GLU A 17 11.03 1.87 23.03
N GLY A 18 11.75 1.94 21.91
CA GLY A 18 12.82 2.91 21.70
C GLY A 18 12.33 4.33 21.43
N GLN A 19 11.01 4.56 21.33
CA GLN A 19 10.39 5.87 21.03
C GLN A 19 11.00 6.55 19.79
N ALA A 20 11.43 5.76 18.81
CA ALA A 20 12.19 6.21 17.66
C ALA A 20 11.37 7.10 16.70
N ALA A 21 10.03 7.05 16.82
CA ALA A 21 9.10 7.83 16.02
C ALA A 21 7.86 8.24 16.83
N ARG A 22 7.16 9.27 16.34
CA ARG A 22 5.84 9.63 16.89
C ARG A 22 4.75 8.66 16.42
N ILE A 23 4.94 8.07 15.25
CA ILE A 23 4.03 7.10 14.65
C ILE A 23 4.84 5.90 14.17
N VAL A 24 4.41 4.71 14.52
CA VAL A 24 4.89 3.45 13.93
C VAL A 24 3.78 2.88 13.06
N GLU A 25 4.09 2.67 11.79
CA GLU A 25 3.17 2.06 10.84
C GLU A 25 3.51 0.57 10.66
N LEU A 26 2.54 -0.29 10.94
CA LEU A 26 2.65 -1.74 10.78
C LEU A 26 2.44 -2.08 9.31
N ASP A 27 3.46 -2.64 8.69
CA ASP A 27 3.48 -3.01 7.28
C ASP A 27 3.95 -4.47 7.13
N TYR A 28 3.14 -5.38 7.64
CA TYR A 28 3.34 -6.83 7.59
C TYR A 28 2.00 -7.56 7.67
N ALA A 29 1.98 -8.83 7.27
CA ALA A 29 0.75 -9.62 7.08
C ALA A 29 -0.22 -9.57 8.27
N ASP A 30 0.28 -9.77 9.49
CA ASP A 30 -0.54 -9.78 10.71
C ASP A 30 -0.68 -8.39 11.36
N GLY A 31 -0.24 -7.32 10.69
CA GLY A 31 -0.22 -5.96 11.24
C GLY A 31 -1.60 -5.47 11.70
N ALA A 32 -2.68 -5.85 10.99
CA ALA A 32 -4.05 -5.53 11.41
C ALA A 32 -4.43 -6.21 12.73
N ILE A 33 -4.00 -7.46 12.94
CA ILE A 33 -4.27 -8.25 14.15
C ILE A 33 -3.47 -7.66 15.33
N ASP A 34 -2.20 -7.39 15.10
CA ASP A 34 -1.28 -6.87 16.12
C ASP A 34 -1.55 -5.41 16.52
N GLN A 35 -2.22 -4.63 15.66
CA GLN A 35 -2.45 -3.20 15.86
C GLN A 35 -3.06 -2.89 17.23
N PHE A 36 -3.97 -3.73 17.72
CA PHE A 36 -4.62 -3.49 19.02
C PHE A 36 -3.64 -3.63 20.19
N GLU A 37 -2.88 -4.72 20.24
CA GLU A 37 -1.89 -4.99 21.28
C GLU A 37 -0.76 -3.96 21.24
N LEU A 38 -0.18 -3.76 20.05
CA LEU A 38 0.91 -2.82 19.84
C LEU A 38 0.44 -1.37 20.04
N GLY A 39 -0.82 -1.05 19.71
CA GLY A 39 -1.42 0.25 20.00
C GLY A 39 -1.55 0.51 21.49
N ARG A 40 -1.83 -0.52 22.31
CA ARG A 40 -1.83 -0.39 23.77
C ARG A 40 -0.43 -0.12 24.32
N LEU A 41 0.59 -0.78 23.78
CA LEU A 41 1.99 -0.52 24.13
C LEU A 41 2.39 0.90 23.71
N GLY A 42 2.12 1.27 22.46
CA GLY A 42 2.41 2.59 21.90
C GLY A 42 1.86 3.72 22.75
N ARG A 43 0.61 3.63 23.22
CA ARG A 43 0.03 4.64 24.12
C ARG A 43 0.83 4.83 25.41
N LYS A 44 1.38 3.76 25.99
CA LYS A 44 2.24 3.86 27.19
C LYS A 44 3.57 4.56 26.88
N CYS A 45 4.07 4.39 25.66
CA CYS A 45 5.32 4.97 25.19
C CYS A 45 5.16 6.35 24.52
N GLY A 46 3.93 6.88 24.39
CA GLY A 46 3.67 8.12 23.66
C GLY A 46 3.80 8.00 22.13
N VAL A 47 3.71 6.78 21.60
CA VAL A 47 3.83 6.44 20.17
C VAL A 47 2.48 6.01 19.63
N ALA A 48 2.01 6.64 18.55
CA ALA A 48 0.81 6.17 17.85
C ALA A 48 1.16 4.98 16.96
N VAL A 49 0.33 3.94 16.97
CA VAL A 49 0.51 2.75 16.13
C VAL A 49 -0.62 2.70 15.11
N LEU A 50 -0.27 2.64 13.84
CA LEU A 50 -1.21 2.59 12.73
C LEU A 50 -0.96 1.34 11.90
N HIS A 51 -2.01 0.80 11.32
CA HIS A 51 -1.92 -0.17 10.24
C HIS A 51 -2.69 0.41 9.05
N ARG A 52 -2.11 0.37 7.86
CA ARG A 52 -2.79 0.68 6.61
C ARG A 52 -2.76 -0.57 5.76
N GLY A 53 -3.92 -1.16 5.49
CA GLY A 53 -4.02 -2.36 4.65
C GLY A 53 -3.98 -2.06 3.15
N GLN A 54 -4.18 -0.80 2.77
CA GLN A 54 -4.35 -0.38 1.39
C GLN A 54 -3.55 0.89 1.11
N GLU A 55 -3.09 1.02 -0.13
CA GLU A 55 -2.59 2.27 -0.68
C GLU A 55 -3.23 2.56 -2.04
N VAL A 56 -3.39 3.84 -2.35
CA VAL A 56 -4.02 4.32 -3.58
C VAL A 56 -2.93 4.72 -4.56
N ILE A 57 -3.00 4.19 -5.78
CA ILE A 57 -2.09 4.51 -6.87
C ILE A 57 -2.90 4.94 -8.09
N ILE A 58 -2.66 6.15 -8.56
CA ILE A 58 -3.26 6.70 -9.78
C ILE A 58 -2.37 6.33 -10.96
N VAL A 59 -2.92 5.61 -11.93
CA VAL A 59 -2.18 5.08 -13.07
C VAL A 59 -2.66 5.74 -14.36
N GLN A 60 -1.74 6.42 -15.05
CA GLN A 60 -2.08 7.29 -16.19
C GLN A 60 -2.16 6.56 -17.54
N SER A 61 -1.56 5.37 -17.66
CA SER A 61 -1.55 4.62 -18.93
C SER A 61 -1.28 3.13 -18.73
N ILE A 62 -1.57 2.32 -19.76
CA ILE A 62 -1.25 0.88 -19.77
C ILE A 62 0.25 0.61 -19.62
N ARG A 63 1.10 1.48 -20.17
CA ARG A 63 2.55 1.39 -20.02
C ARG A 63 2.97 1.60 -18.57
N ALA A 64 2.44 2.65 -17.92
CA ALA A 64 2.72 2.93 -16.51
C ALA A 64 2.21 1.80 -15.60
N LEU A 65 1.03 1.24 -15.90
CA LEU A 65 0.51 0.06 -15.19
C LEU A 65 1.47 -1.13 -15.31
N ARG A 66 1.88 -1.44 -16.53
CA ARG A 66 2.78 -2.56 -16.81
C ARG A 66 4.14 -2.39 -16.15
N ASP A 67 4.72 -1.21 -16.23
CA ASP A 67 6.04 -0.93 -15.67
C ASP A 67 6.00 -0.96 -14.13
N GLY A 68 4.94 -0.43 -13.49
CA GLY A 68 4.75 -0.52 -12.04
C GLY A 68 4.47 -1.94 -11.52
N LEU A 69 3.81 -2.78 -12.31
CA LEU A 69 3.55 -4.20 -11.99
C LEU A 69 4.75 -5.13 -12.20
N LYS A 70 5.82 -4.68 -12.88
CA LYS A 70 7.06 -5.48 -13.00
C LYS A 70 7.79 -5.58 -11.67
N SER A 71 7.79 -4.50 -10.89
CA SER A 71 8.44 -4.45 -9.58
C SER A 71 7.65 -5.26 -8.55
N GLU A 72 8.38 -6.02 -7.73
CA GLU A 72 7.80 -6.59 -6.51
C GLU A 72 7.43 -5.47 -5.54
N LYS A 73 6.49 -5.75 -4.63
CA LYS A 73 6.11 -4.80 -3.58
C LYS A 73 7.14 -4.82 -2.46
N ASP A 74 7.48 -3.65 -1.94
CA ASP A 74 8.23 -3.46 -0.70
C ASP A 74 7.29 -3.26 0.51
N THR A 75 5.99 -3.43 0.30
CA THR A 75 4.92 -3.27 1.27
C THR A 75 3.96 -4.46 1.24
N TYR A 76 3.33 -4.75 2.37
CA TYR A 76 2.25 -5.73 2.49
C TYR A 76 0.89 -5.16 2.09
N ARG A 77 0.79 -3.85 1.86
CA ARG A 77 -0.43 -3.20 1.42
C ARG A 77 -0.94 -3.80 0.12
N GLN A 78 -2.26 -3.87 0.01
CA GLN A 78 -2.92 -4.04 -1.27
C GLN A 78 -2.92 -2.71 -2.01
N ARG A 79 -2.36 -2.67 -3.23
CA ARG A 79 -2.37 -1.46 -4.05
C ARG A 79 -3.67 -1.38 -4.80
N HIS A 80 -4.39 -0.28 -4.64
CA HIS A 80 -5.56 0.07 -5.43
C HIS A 80 -5.10 0.89 -6.63
N LEU A 81 -5.02 0.25 -7.79
CA LEU A 81 -4.51 0.81 -9.04
C LEU A 81 -5.65 1.44 -9.82
N TYR A 82 -5.91 2.73 -9.60
CA TYR A 82 -6.94 3.50 -10.30
C TYR A 82 -6.45 3.90 -11.68
N CYS A 83 -6.98 3.22 -12.71
CA CYS A 83 -6.63 3.48 -14.10
C CYS A 83 -7.41 4.68 -14.63
N MET A 84 -6.69 5.76 -14.94
CA MET A 84 -7.24 6.99 -15.55
C MET A 84 -7.35 6.90 -17.08
N PHE A 85 -7.29 5.68 -17.61
CA PHE A 85 -7.38 5.34 -19.03
C PHE A 85 -8.34 4.16 -19.21
N ASP A 86 -8.89 4.02 -20.40
CA ASP A 86 -9.79 2.92 -20.71
C ASP A 86 -9.01 1.62 -20.94
N LEU A 87 -9.07 0.72 -19.96
CA LEU A 87 -8.44 -0.60 -20.04
C LEU A 87 -9.09 -1.46 -21.14
N ALA A 88 -10.38 -1.27 -21.45
CA ALA A 88 -11.08 -2.03 -22.47
C ALA A 88 -10.66 -1.63 -23.90
N ALA A 89 -10.06 -0.45 -24.07
CA ALA A 89 -9.48 0.01 -25.33
C ALA A 89 -8.06 -0.53 -25.60
N CYS A 90 -7.45 -1.24 -24.64
CA CYS A 90 -6.10 -1.78 -24.75
C CYS A 90 -6.07 -3.14 -25.45
N LEU A 91 -4.86 -3.60 -25.83
CA LEU A 91 -4.68 -4.91 -26.45
C LEU A 91 -5.04 -6.05 -25.46
N PRO A 92 -5.79 -7.08 -25.88
CA PRO A 92 -6.23 -8.15 -24.98
C PRO A 92 -5.10 -8.87 -24.24
N GLU A 93 -3.95 -9.05 -24.89
CA GLU A 93 -2.77 -9.65 -24.30
C GLU A 93 -2.14 -8.78 -23.20
N GLU A 94 -2.17 -7.46 -23.35
CA GLU A 94 -1.67 -6.53 -22.34
C GLU A 94 -2.60 -6.51 -21.13
N VAL A 95 -3.91 -6.47 -21.38
CA VAL A 95 -4.94 -6.54 -20.33
C VAL A 95 -4.80 -7.83 -19.52
N LYS A 96 -4.73 -8.98 -20.21
CA LYS A 96 -4.56 -10.28 -19.56
C LYS A 96 -3.29 -10.35 -18.71
N TRP A 97 -2.19 -9.78 -19.20
CA TRP A 97 -0.93 -9.76 -18.46
C TRP A 97 -1.04 -8.90 -17.20
N VAL A 98 -1.57 -7.67 -17.30
CA VAL A 98 -1.67 -6.76 -16.14
C VAL A 98 -2.64 -7.30 -15.09
N GLU A 99 -3.76 -7.90 -15.50
CA GLU A 99 -4.72 -8.52 -14.57
C GLU A 99 -4.08 -9.71 -13.84
N SER A 100 -3.39 -10.59 -14.56
CA SER A 100 -2.71 -11.75 -13.98
C SER A 100 -1.61 -11.32 -13.00
N ARG A 101 -0.83 -10.30 -13.37
CA ARG A 101 0.27 -9.80 -12.54
C ARG A 101 -0.24 -9.04 -11.32
N ALA A 102 -1.28 -8.21 -11.45
CA ALA A 102 -1.92 -7.54 -10.33
C ALA A 102 -2.49 -8.57 -9.33
N ALA A 103 -3.20 -9.59 -9.82
CA ALA A 103 -3.73 -10.65 -8.96
C ALA A 103 -2.61 -11.41 -8.22
N PHE A 104 -1.50 -11.72 -8.90
CA PHE A 104 -0.34 -12.36 -8.27
C PHE A 104 0.26 -11.52 -7.15
N LEU A 105 0.34 -10.19 -7.32
CA LEU A 105 0.83 -9.25 -6.30
C LEU A 105 -0.22 -8.90 -5.24
N GLY A 106 -1.45 -9.40 -5.37
CA GLY A 106 -2.58 -9.06 -4.50
C GLY A 106 -3.09 -7.63 -4.68
N ASP A 107 -2.81 -6.99 -5.82
CA ASP A 107 -3.29 -5.65 -6.17
C ASP A 107 -4.70 -5.69 -6.76
N CYS A 108 -5.40 -4.56 -6.66
CA CYS A 108 -6.74 -4.38 -7.19
C CYS A 108 -6.70 -3.32 -8.31
N ILE A 109 -7.06 -3.71 -9.53
CA ILE A 109 -7.23 -2.77 -10.65
C ILE A 109 -8.64 -2.16 -10.56
N LEU A 110 -8.71 -0.84 -10.54
CA LEU A 110 -9.95 -0.08 -10.38
C LEU A 110 -10.11 0.93 -11.51
N ARG A 111 -11.36 1.23 -11.84
CA ARG A 111 -11.73 2.31 -12.76
C ARG A 111 -11.45 3.67 -12.12
N GLY A 112 -10.81 4.58 -12.85
CA GLY A 112 -10.42 5.90 -12.36
C GLY A 112 -11.59 6.74 -11.85
N GLU A 113 -12.79 6.56 -12.39
CA GLU A 113 -14.01 7.26 -11.96
C GLU A 113 -14.45 6.90 -10.54
N LEU A 114 -13.97 5.78 -9.99
CA LEU A 114 -14.24 5.37 -8.60
C LEU A 114 -13.32 6.06 -7.58
N LEU A 115 -12.39 6.90 -8.03
CA LEU A 115 -11.49 7.59 -7.14
C LEU A 115 -12.20 8.74 -6.43
N GLU A 116 -12.60 8.52 -5.18
CA GLU A 116 -13.01 9.59 -4.28
C GLU A 116 -11.76 10.32 -3.74
N THR A 117 -11.85 11.65 -3.57
CA THR A 117 -10.78 12.60 -3.21
C THR A 117 -9.50 11.96 -2.63
N PRO A 118 -8.38 11.92 -3.38
CA PRO A 118 -7.21 11.15 -2.96
C PRO A 118 -6.44 11.86 -1.85
N TYR A 119 -6.60 11.42 -0.60
CA TYR A 119 -5.63 11.74 0.46
C TYR A 119 -4.43 10.78 0.33
N ASN A 120 -3.27 11.31 -0.06
CA ASN A 120 -1.98 10.59 -0.19
C ASN A 120 -1.91 9.51 -1.28
N ALA A 121 -2.52 9.73 -2.45
CA ALA A 121 -2.32 8.82 -3.58
C ALA A 121 -0.92 8.96 -4.19
N GLN A 122 -0.27 7.83 -4.47
CA GLN A 122 0.88 7.81 -5.36
C GLN A 122 0.41 7.96 -6.80
N SER A 123 1.31 8.37 -7.70
CA SER A 123 1.00 8.41 -9.13
C SER A 123 2.07 7.70 -9.94
N TRP A 124 1.63 6.80 -10.81
CA TRP A 124 2.44 6.20 -11.86
C TRP A 124 2.15 6.93 -13.17
N ALA A 125 3.06 7.83 -13.53
CA ALA A 125 3.03 8.61 -14.76
C ALA A 125 4.27 8.30 -15.59
N HIS A 126 4.08 8.12 -16.90
CA HIS A 126 5.11 8.03 -17.93
C HIS A 126 4.67 8.82 -19.15
#